data_AF-A0A849TUK4-F1
#
_entry.id   AF-A0A849TUK4-F1
#
_cell.length_a   1.000
_cell.length_b   1.000
_cell.length_c   1.000
_cell.angle_alpha   90.00
_cell.angle_beta   90.00
_cell.angle_gamma   90.00
#
_symmetry.space_group_name_H-M   'P 1'
#
loop_
_entity.id
_entity.type
_entity.pdbx_description
1 polymer ?
#
loop_
_entity_poly.entity_id
_entity_poly.type
_entity_poly.pdbx_seq_one_letter_code
_entity_poly.pdbx_strand_id
1 'polypeptide(L)'
;MNLGDFTARLNVLKNNVSVYAPLGPAKAIQKEAKSAIGTYKYGWPRLSARTVVRKRTGDKPLLETGKLQASFKVKSGPHTATVYSDDPKAGYFERGTSKMPPRPILGPAIHHARAEAQKALLADVQSMFRRSLR
;
A
#
# COMPACT_ATOMS: atom_id res chain seq x y z
N MET A 1 -26.26 -4.01 -8.19
CA MET A 1 -24.97 -3.77 -7.49
C MET A 1 -23.89 -4.50 -8.27
N ASN A 2 -23.02 -3.78 -8.98
CA ASN A 2 -22.03 -4.36 -9.90
C ASN A 2 -20.87 -4.98 -9.09
N LEU A 3 -20.43 -6.19 -9.46
CA LEU A 3 -19.23 -6.87 -8.94
C LEU A 3 -17.93 -6.03 -9.09
N GLY A 4 -17.97 -4.91 -9.83
CA GLY A 4 -16.85 -4.05 -10.18
C GLY A 4 -16.44 -3.00 -9.15
N ASP A 5 -17.21 -2.74 -8.09
CA ASP A 5 -16.88 -1.71 -7.10
C ASP A 5 -16.02 -2.28 -5.99
N PHE A 6 -14.73 -2.40 -6.31
CA PHE A 6 -13.69 -2.53 -5.30
C PHE A 6 -13.71 -1.29 -4.40
N THR A 7 -14.44 -1.34 -3.28
CA THR A 7 -14.58 -0.23 -2.32
C THR A 7 -13.32 -0.10 -1.44
N ALA A 8 -12.17 0.12 -2.08
CA ALA A 8 -10.98 0.56 -1.35
C ALA A 8 -11.16 2.01 -0.91
N ARG A 9 -11.50 2.20 0.37
CA ARG A 9 -11.53 3.53 0.98
C ARG A 9 -10.18 3.83 1.61
N LEU A 10 -9.49 4.83 1.07
CA LEU A 10 -8.26 5.36 1.63
C LEU A 10 -8.62 6.31 2.78
N ASN A 11 -8.20 5.98 4.00
CA ASN A 11 -8.30 6.84 5.16
C ASN A 11 -6.90 7.34 5.55
N VAL A 12 -6.72 8.66 5.43
CA VAL A 12 -5.49 9.36 5.76
C VAL A 12 -5.73 10.19 7.02
N LEU A 13 -5.27 9.72 8.18
CA LEU A 13 -5.29 10.48 9.45
C LEU A 13 -3.94 11.16 9.69
N LYS A 14 -3.89 12.12 10.63
CA LYS A 14 -2.71 12.98 10.89
C LYS A 14 -1.37 12.23 10.92
N ASN A 15 -1.30 10.99 11.39
CA ASN A 15 -0.05 10.19 11.40
C ASN A 15 -0.14 8.82 10.71
N ASN A 16 -1.33 8.39 10.28
CA ASN A 16 -1.55 7.02 9.80
C ASN A 16 -2.22 7.02 8.42
N VAL A 17 -1.90 6.01 7.61
CA VAL A 17 -2.54 5.77 6.32
C VAL A 17 -3.07 4.34 6.32
N SER A 18 -4.33 4.19 5.94
CA SER A 18 -4.99 2.89 5.91
C SER A 18 -5.94 2.74 4.73
N VAL A 19 -6.10 1.51 4.25
CA VAL A 19 -7.02 1.14 3.17
C VAL A 19 -7.87 -0.04 3.62
N TYR A 20 -9.17 0.04 3.42
CA TYR A 20 -10.11 -1.04 3.74
C TYR A 20 -10.45 -1.82 2.47
N ALA A 21 -10.34 -3.15 2.50
CA ALA A 21 -10.64 -4.03 1.37
C ALA A 21 -10.89 -5.47 1.85
N PRO A 22 -11.53 -6.37 1.08
CA PRO A 22 -11.55 -7.80 1.38
C PRO A 22 -10.12 -8.38 1.53
N LEU A 23 -9.96 -9.52 2.19
CA LEU A 23 -8.65 -10.03 2.63
C LEU A 23 -7.66 -10.25 1.48
N GLY A 24 -8.06 -10.96 0.42
CA GLY A 24 -7.24 -11.19 -0.76
C GLY A 24 -6.79 -9.89 -1.42
N PRO A 25 -7.72 -8.99 -1.77
CA PRO A 25 -7.38 -7.65 -2.26
C PRO A 25 -6.47 -6.83 -1.34
N ALA A 26 -6.68 -6.86 -0.03
CA ALA A 26 -5.84 -6.16 0.94
C ALA A 26 -4.39 -6.67 0.90
N LYS A 27 -4.20 -7.99 0.75
CA LYS A 27 -2.86 -8.58 0.56
C LYS A 27 -2.23 -8.15 -0.77
N ALA A 28 -3.01 -8.06 -1.84
CA ALA A 28 -2.53 -7.57 -3.13
C ALA A 28 -2.05 -6.11 -3.03
N ILE A 29 -2.83 -5.23 -2.40
CA ILE A 29 -2.44 -3.83 -2.15
C ILE A 29 -1.18 -3.76 -1.28
N GLN A 30 -1.10 -4.53 -0.20
CA GLN A 30 0.08 -4.55 0.67
C GLN A 30 1.34 -4.93 -0.11
N LYS A 31 1.26 -5.99 -0.92
CA LYS A 31 2.36 -6.47 -1.75
C LYS A 31 2.79 -5.40 -2.75
N GLU A 32 1.83 -4.76 -3.42
CA GLU A 32 2.09 -3.69 -4.37
C GLU A 32 2.77 -2.48 -3.71
N ALA A 33 2.24 -2.01 -2.58
CA ALA A 33 2.82 -0.93 -1.78
C ALA A 33 4.27 -1.23 -1.36
N LYS A 34 4.54 -2.47 -0.92
CA LYS A 34 5.91 -2.91 -0.58
C LYS A 34 6.82 -2.92 -1.79
N SER A 35 6.33 -3.32 -2.95
CA SER A 35 7.11 -3.41 -4.20
C SER A 35 7.57 -2.05 -4.72
N ALA A 36 6.80 -0.98 -4.45
CA ALA A 36 7.13 0.36 -4.90
C ALA A 36 8.29 0.98 -4.12
N ILE A 37 8.49 0.58 -2.86
CA ILE A 37 9.55 1.15 -2.01
C ILE A 37 10.93 0.80 -2.57
N GLY A 38 11.78 1.81 -2.69
CA GLY A 38 13.09 1.70 -3.31
C GLY A 38 13.08 1.86 -4.82
N THR A 39 11.92 2.07 -5.44
CA THR A 39 11.75 2.22 -6.89
C THR A 39 11.05 3.53 -7.24
N TYR A 40 11.11 3.96 -8.50
CA TYR A 40 10.35 5.11 -9.01
C TYR A 40 9.05 4.69 -9.70
N LYS A 41 8.49 3.52 -9.36
CA LYS A 41 7.32 2.92 -10.03
C LYS A 41 6.13 3.87 -10.17
N TYR A 42 5.89 4.72 -9.17
CA TYR A 42 4.77 5.68 -9.15
C TYR A 42 5.15 7.07 -9.65
N GLY A 43 6.26 7.22 -10.36
CA GLY A 43 6.66 8.50 -10.96
C GLY A 43 6.99 9.59 -9.95
N TRP A 44 7.43 9.22 -8.74
CA TRP A 44 7.78 10.20 -7.71
C TRP A 44 8.92 11.13 -8.15
N PRO A 45 8.97 12.38 -7.63
CA PRO A 45 10.10 13.27 -7.87
C PRO A 45 11.41 12.63 -7.43
N ARG A 46 12.42 12.74 -8.30
CA ARG A 46 13.78 12.25 -8.08
C ARG A 46 14.36 12.81 -6.79
N LEU A 47 15.19 12.02 -6.11
CA LEU A 47 15.94 12.48 -4.96
C LEU A 47 16.98 13.51 -5.41
N SER A 48 17.22 14.53 -4.58
CA SER A 48 18.31 15.47 -4.83
C SER A 48 19.66 14.74 -4.77
N ALA A 49 20.66 15.18 -5.54
CA ALA A 49 22.00 14.59 -5.52
C ALA A 49 22.59 14.54 -4.10
N ARG A 50 22.40 15.61 -3.31
CA ARG A 50 22.81 15.65 -1.90
C ARG A 50 22.12 14.56 -1.06
N THR A 51 20.84 14.30 -1.31
CA THR A 51 20.11 13.22 -0.64
C THR A 51 20.67 11.86 -1.05
N VAL A 52 20.91 11.64 -2.33
CA VAL A 52 21.45 10.36 -2.85
C VAL A 52 22.79 10.03 -2.20
N VAL A 53 23.71 10.99 -2.14
CA VAL A 53 25.04 10.81 -1.50
C VAL A 53 24.91 10.50 0.00
N ARG A 54 23.96 11.13 0.69
CA ARG A 54 23.76 10.93 2.13
C ARG A 54 23.12 9.57 2.46
N LYS A 55 22.27 9.03 1.58
CA LYS A 55 21.53 7.80 1.85
C LYS A 55 22.41 6.57 1.68
N ARG A 56 22.32 5.63 2.61
CA ARG A 56 23.06 4.35 2.55
C ARG A 56 22.72 3.54 1.30
N THR A 57 21.49 3.67 0.82
CA THR A 57 20.98 2.89 -0.33
C THR A 57 21.07 3.63 -1.66
N GLY A 58 21.70 4.82 -1.70
CA GLY A 58 21.78 5.65 -2.89
C GLY A 58 20.41 6.12 -3.40
N ASP A 59 20.23 6.11 -4.73
CA ASP A 59 19.02 6.58 -5.42
C ASP A 59 17.85 5.58 -5.35
N LYS A 60 17.52 5.15 -4.13
CA LYS A 60 16.38 4.27 -3.85
C LYS A 60 15.39 5.04 -2.98
N PRO A 61 14.32 5.64 -3.53
CA PRO A 61 13.39 6.45 -2.75
C PRO A 61 12.69 5.62 -1.69
N LEU A 62 12.43 6.21 -0.52
CA LEU A 62 11.72 5.59 0.62
C LEU A 62 12.38 4.35 1.24
N LEU A 63 13.48 3.85 0.66
CA LEU A 63 14.27 2.73 1.17
C LEU A 63 15.53 3.25 1.84
N GLU A 64 15.85 2.76 3.03
CA GLU A 64 17.10 3.07 3.75
C GLU A 64 17.57 1.82 4.52
N THR A 65 16.68 1.33 5.39
CA THR A 65 16.89 0.13 6.21
C THR A 65 15.88 -0.97 5.90
N GLY A 66 14.85 -0.70 5.09
CA GLY A 66 13.72 -1.60 4.88
C GLY A 66 12.63 -1.51 5.94
N LYS A 67 12.84 -0.78 7.05
CA LYS A 67 11.85 -0.62 8.14
C LYS A 67 10.49 -0.12 7.64
N LEU A 68 10.49 0.91 6.79
CA LEU A 68 9.25 1.43 6.19
C LEU A 68 8.54 0.37 5.34
N GLN A 69 9.29 -0.42 4.56
CA GLN A 69 8.70 -1.50 3.75
C GLN A 69 8.08 -2.58 4.63
N ALA A 70 8.76 -2.96 5.71
CA ALA A 70 8.26 -3.93 6.68
C ALA A 70 7.03 -3.44 7.47
N SER A 71 6.90 -2.11 7.66
CA SER A 71 5.81 -1.49 8.41
C SER A 71 4.42 -1.71 7.79
N PHE A 72 4.34 -1.94 6.47
CA PHE A 72 3.07 -2.18 5.79
C PHE A 72 2.50 -3.54 6.16
N LYS A 73 1.35 -3.54 6.84
CA LYS A 73 0.68 -4.70 7.43
C LYS A 73 -0.76 -4.80 6.95
N VAL A 74 -1.34 -6.00 7.08
CA VAL A 74 -2.76 -6.26 6.86
C VAL A 74 -3.36 -6.74 8.17
N LYS A 75 -4.42 -6.08 8.64
CA LYS A 75 -5.23 -6.53 9.78
C LYS A 75 -6.56 -7.05 9.25
N SER A 76 -6.81 -8.35 9.37
CA SER A 76 -8.09 -8.95 9.00
C SER A 76 -9.14 -8.76 10.10
N GLY A 77 -10.36 -8.43 9.70
CA GLY A 77 -11.58 -8.53 10.50
C GLY A 77 -12.58 -9.52 9.86
N PRO A 78 -13.80 -9.63 10.41
CA PRO A 78 -14.79 -10.62 9.97
C PRO A 78 -15.20 -10.52 8.50
N HIS A 79 -15.34 -9.30 7.97
CA HIS A 79 -15.81 -9.06 6.60
C HIS A 79 -14.86 -8.19 5.76
N THR A 80 -13.88 -7.58 6.40
CA THR A 80 -12.96 -6.63 5.77
C THR A 80 -11.57 -6.78 6.36
N ALA A 81 -10.55 -6.43 5.60
CA ALA A 81 -9.20 -6.26 6.05
C ALA A 81 -8.75 -4.81 5.86
N THR A 82 -7.81 -4.38 6.69
CA THR A 82 -7.22 -3.05 6.65
C THR A 82 -5.75 -3.17 6.33
N VAL A 83 -5.30 -2.56 5.23
CA VAL A 83 -3.88 -2.33 4.93
C VAL A 83 -3.47 -1.06 5.66
N TYR A 84 -2.38 -1.07 6.42
CA TYR A 84 -1.91 0.10 7.16
C TYR A 84 -0.39 0.06 7.32
N SER A 85 0.20 1.16 7.78
CA SER A 85 1.58 1.22 8.25
C SER A 85 1.61 1.69 9.71
N ASP A 86 2.47 1.08 10.51
CA ASP A 86 2.78 1.50 11.89
C ASP A 86 3.99 2.45 11.97
N ASP A 87 4.62 2.80 10.84
CA ASP A 87 5.66 3.82 10.76
C ASP A 87 5.01 5.18 10.43
N PRO A 88 5.10 6.19 11.31
CA PRO A 88 4.51 7.51 11.05
C PRO A 88 5.07 8.18 9.79
N LYS A 89 6.25 7.76 9.32
CA LYS A 89 6.82 8.24 8.05
C LYS A 89 5.94 7.90 6.85
N ALA A 90 5.17 6.81 6.89
CA ALA A 90 4.23 6.49 5.82
C ALA A 90 3.22 7.63 5.61
N GLY A 91 2.71 8.24 6.70
CA GLY A 91 1.84 9.42 6.63
C GLY A 91 2.54 10.65 6.03
N TYR A 92 3.81 10.89 6.39
CA TYR A 92 4.60 11.99 5.82
C TYR A 92 4.91 11.80 4.34
N PHE A 93 5.15 10.57 3.89
CA PHE A 93 5.35 10.29 2.47
C PHE A 93 4.05 10.39 1.69
N GLU A 94 2.93 9.92 2.25
CA GLU A 94 1.63 9.98 1.56
C GLU A 94 1.21 11.42 1.24
N ARG A 95 1.41 12.35 2.17
CA ARG A 95 0.96 13.75 2.03
C ARG A 95 2.05 14.74 1.67
N GLY A 96 3.31 14.38 1.87
CA GLY A 96 4.39 15.34 1.93
C GLY A 96 4.37 16.17 3.21
N THR A 97 5.32 17.09 3.31
CA THR A 97 5.48 18.05 4.41
C THR A 97 5.95 19.38 3.82
N SER A 98 6.05 20.44 4.64
CA SER A 98 6.63 21.72 4.20
C SER A 98 8.07 21.60 3.67
N LYS A 99 8.80 20.53 4.03
CA LYS A 99 10.21 20.32 3.66
C LYS A 99 10.41 19.17 2.66
N MET A 100 9.35 18.47 2.28
CA MET A 100 9.47 17.26 1.46
C MET A 100 8.24 17.09 0.57
N PRO A 101 8.41 16.90 -0.75
CA PRO A 101 7.28 16.66 -1.64
C PRO A 101 6.61 15.31 -1.32
N PRO A 102 5.30 15.19 -1.59
CA PRO A 102 4.58 13.93 -1.43
C PRO A 102 5.16 12.84 -2.33
N ARG A 103 5.24 11.64 -1.77
CA ARG A 103 5.58 10.38 -2.43
C ARG A 103 4.55 9.33 -2.00
N PRO A 104 3.32 9.42 -2.52
CA PRO A 104 2.22 8.57 -2.08
C PRO A 104 2.49 7.11 -2.42
N ILE A 105 2.16 6.23 -1.47
CA ILE A 105 2.40 4.80 -1.51
C ILE A 105 1.08 4.07 -1.63
N LEU A 106 0.16 4.29 -0.68
CA LEU A 106 -1.07 3.50 -0.60
C LEU A 106 -2.10 3.91 -1.66
N GLY A 107 -2.25 5.20 -1.95
CA GLY A 107 -3.13 5.67 -3.02
C GLY A 107 -2.79 4.99 -4.37
N PRO A 108 -1.56 5.15 -4.90
CA PRO A 108 -1.16 4.51 -6.15
C PRO A 108 -1.20 2.98 -6.07
N ALA A 109 -0.84 2.38 -4.93
CA ALA A 109 -0.89 0.92 -4.78
C ALA A 109 -2.29 0.33 -5.00
N ILE A 110 -3.35 1.04 -4.61
CA ILE A 110 -4.74 0.63 -4.91
C ILE A 110 -4.95 0.53 -6.42
N HIS A 111 -4.49 1.52 -7.18
CA HIS A 111 -4.67 1.56 -8.63
C HIS A 111 -3.82 0.49 -9.34
N HIS A 112 -2.56 0.36 -8.95
CA HIS A 112 -1.63 -0.60 -9.58
C HIS A 112 -1.94 -2.05 -9.20
N ALA A 113 -2.49 -2.30 -8.00
CA ALA A 113 -2.88 -3.65 -7.57
C ALA A 113 -4.22 -4.12 -8.18
N ARG A 114 -4.96 -3.28 -8.91
CA ARG A 114 -6.35 -3.55 -9.31
C ARG A 114 -6.57 -4.94 -9.91
N ALA A 115 -5.76 -5.33 -10.88
CA ALA A 115 -5.91 -6.64 -11.55
C ALA A 115 -5.60 -7.82 -10.61
N GLU A 116 -4.57 -7.72 -9.77
CA GLU A 116 -4.23 -8.75 -8.79
C GLU A 116 -5.28 -8.81 -7.67
N ALA A 117 -5.78 -7.66 -7.24
CA ALA A 117 -6.85 -7.55 -6.26
C ALA A 117 -8.16 -8.17 -6.75
N GLN A 118 -8.55 -7.94 -8.01
CA GLN A 118 -9.74 -8.58 -8.61
C GLN A 118 -9.61 -10.10 -8.65
N LYS A 119 -8.45 -10.63 -9.07
CA LYS A 119 -8.18 -12.08 -9.06
C LYS A 119 -8.26 -12.65 -7.64
N ALA A 120 -7.67 -11.96 -6.66
CA ALA A 120 -7.71 -12.38 -5.27
C ALA A 120 -9.13 -12.37 -4.69
N LEU A 121 -9.95 -11.38 -5.06
CA LEU A 121 -11.36 -11.32 -4.66
C LEU A 121 -12.16 -12.53 -5.19
N LEU A 122 -11.98 -12.87 -6.47
CA LEU A 122 -12.65 -14.03 -7.06
C LEU A 122 -12.25 -15.33 -6.36
N ALA A 123 -10.96 -15.49 -6.03
CA ALA A 123 -10.46 -16.64 -5.29
C ALA A 123 -11.07 -16.72 -3.87
N ASP A 124 -11.19 -15.58 -3.18
CA ASP A 124 -11.83 -15.51 -1.86
C ASP A 124 -13.29 -15.95 -1.93
N VAL A 125 -14.06 -15.43 -2.90
CA VAL A 125 -15.48 -15.78 -3.10
C VAL A 125 -15.64 -17.27 -3.41
N GLN A 126 -14.82 -17.82 -4.32
CA GLN A 126 -14.84 -19.26 -4.63
C GLN A 126 -14.47 -20.13 -3.43
N SER A 127 -13.60 -19.65 -2.55
CA SER A 127 -13.27 -20.34 -1.30
C SER A 127 -14.45 -20.34 -0.32
N MET A 128 -15.17 -19.23 -0.22
CA MET A 128 -16.36 -19.12 0.63
C MET A 128 -17.45 -20.10 0.21
N PHE A 129 -17.79 -20.15 -1.08
CA PHE A 129 -18.79 -21.11 -1.59
C PHE A 129 -18.38 -22.56 -1.31
N ARG A 130 -17.11 -22.92 -1.55
CA ARG A 130 -16.60 -24.27 -1.25
C ARG A 130 -16.68 -24.65 0.22
N ARG A 131 -16.56 -23.69 1.14
CA ARG A 131 -16.70 -23.93 2.58
C ARG A 131 -18.16 -24.10 3.01
N SER A 132 -19.11 -23.46 2.32
CA SER A 132 -20.55 -23.58 2.64
C SER A 132 -21.18 -24.90 2.20
N LEU A 133 -20.52 -25.64 1.30
CA LEU A 133 -20.97 -26.93 0.78
C LEU A 133 -20.38 -28.13 1.56
N ARG A 134 -19.68 -27.87 2.68
CA ARG A 134 -19.15 -28.85 3.62
C ARG A 134 -19.85 -28.70 4.95
#